data_AF-A0A2V6AZB7-F1
#
_entry.id   AF-A0A2V6AZB7-F1
#
_cell.length_a   1.000
_cell.length_b   1.000
_cell.length_c   1.000
_cell.angle_alpha   90.00
_cell.angle_beta   90.00
_cell.angle_gamma   90.00
#
_symmetry.space_group_name_H-M   'P 1'
#
loop_
_entity.id
_entity.type
_entity.pdbx_description
1 polymer ?
#
loop_
_entity_poly.entity_id
_entity_poly.type
_entity_poly.pdbx_seq_one_letter_code
_entity_poly.pdbx_strand_id
1 'polypeptide(L)'
;MTFTTRSVPWDKASHSRELLLAREWLVTNGLGGFASGTISGAITRRYHGLLIAALPAPHGRMVMWSHVSEFLRFADDDVVSLGAEERAGGQLNLGAADYLHEFRLENGLPVWTYHVRDLVLEKRVLMLHLQNTVHVIYRILEGVKRPRLELRPAFFFRHYESPVNEGLPAPYRLSAIEDRYEISAPDSGLPPLRIKLANDRAQFTVLPQIIHQVVYRIEQSRGYAYEGNLWSPGFFYVDMQERNMAAIIGSTEEWGIINVLVPDAAVAAEEERRAKMLDDALPEARRGFPAELVFAGDQFIITPAGRAEEAARAHAAGDEVRRFRWRDSHSLPVALWKRDIFCAPSLITFAMDSSQTCFRMEKRKGFIIPPMQLFGFFTR
;
A
#
# COMPACT_ATOMS: atom_id res chain seq x y z
N MET A 1 -24.53 4.13 8.22
CA MET A 1 -23.33 3.42 7.77
C MET A 1 -22.64 2.84 8.99
N THR A 2 -22.38 1.53 9.01
CA THR A 2 -21.59 0.93 10.11
C THR A 2 -20.12 1.19 9.81
N PHE A 3 -19.48 2.05 10.59
CA PHE A 3 -18.04 2.26 10.49
C PHE A 3 -17.31 1.22 11.32
N THR A 4 -16.33 0.53 10.72
CA THR A 4 -15.43 -0.37 11.45
C THR A 4 -14.07 0.27 11.52
N THR A 5 -13.62 0.60 12.72
CA THR A 5 -12.32 1.23 12.96
C THR A 5 -11.48 0.35 13.87
N ARG A 6 -10.31 -0.05 13.37
CA ARG A 6 -9.28 -0.69 14.20
C ARG A 6 -8.18 0.32 14.49
N SER A 7 -8.16 0.84 15.71
CA SER A 7 -7.16 1.82 16.15
C SER A 7 -5.93 1.16 16.75
N VAL A 8 -4.78 1.78 16.49
CA VAL A 8 -3.48 1.57 17.12
C VAL A 8 -3.06 2.93 17.69
N PRO A 9 -3.46 3.26 18.93
CA PRO A 9 -3.03 4.49 19.57
C PRO A 9 -1.51 4.46 19.77
N TRP A 10 -0.86 5.60 19.57
CA TRP A 10 0.57 5.73 19.72
C TRP A 10 0.91 6.63 20.90
N ASP A 11 1.61 6.05 21.87
CA ASP A 11 2.23 6.77 22.97
C ASP A 11 3.75 6.66 22.84
N LYS A 12 4.39 7.76 22.47
CA LYS A 12 5.84 7.87 22.31
C LYS A 12 6.63 7.67 23.61
N ALA A 13 5.99 7.80 24.78
CA ALA A 13 6.65 7.61 26.07
C ALA A 13 6.73 6.14 26.49
N SER A 14 5.73 5.32 26.10
CA SER A 14 5.61 3.93 26.54
C SER A 14 5.84 2.88 25.45
N HIS A 15 5.58 3.21 24.17
CA HIS A 15 5.75 2.26 23.07
C HIS A 15 7.15 2.31 22.44
N SER A 16 7.72 1.12 22.21
CA SER A 16 8.95 1.00 21.42
C SER A 16 8.70 1.41 19.96
N ARG A 17 9.55 2.30 19.44
CA ARG A 17 9.53 2.73 18.02
C ARG A 17 9.64 1.57 17.03
N GLU A 18 10.23 0.44 17.46
CA GLU A 18 10.31 -0.80 16.68
C GLU A 18 8.93 -1.34 16.28
N LEU A 19 7.88 -1.10 17.07
CA LEU A 19 6.52 -1.49 16.73
C LEU A 19 6.02 -0.82 15.44
N LEU A 20 6.47 0.40 15.15
CA LEU A 20 6.10 1.12 13.93
C LEU A 20 6.78 0.56 12.68
N LEU A 21 7.90 -0.14 12.84
CA LEU A 21 8.60 -0.86 11.77
C LEU A 21 8.06 -2.28 11.57
N ALA A 22 7.65 -2.93 12.67
CA ALA A 22 7.17 -4.31 12.65
C ALA A 22 5.72 -4.45 12.18
N ARG A 23 4.89 -3.40 12.33
CA ARG A 23 3.49 -3.42 11.91
C ARG A 23 3.34 -2.87 10.49
N GLU A 24 2.67 -3.64 9.66
CA GLU A 24 2.47 -3.36 8.24
C GLU A 24 0.98 -3.12 7.92
N TRP A 25 0.73 -2.44 6.81
CA TRP A 25 -0.59 -2.24 6.22
C TRP A 25 -0.57 -2.67 4.74
N LEU A 26 -1.75 -3.04 4.23
CA LEU A 26 -1.95 -3.47 2.85
C LEU A 26 -3.28 -2.91 2.32
N VAL A 27 -3.23 -2.32 1.14
CA VAL A 27 -4.40 -1.92 0.35
C VAL A 27 -4.27 -2.52 -1.05
N THR A 28 -5.32 -3.16 -1.55
CA THR A 28 -5.31 -3.84 -2.85
C THR A 28 -6.29 -3.18 -3.81
N ASN A 29 -6.01 -3.24 -5.11
CA ASN A 29 -6.90 -2.68 -6.14
C ASN A 29 -7.81 -3.69 -6.84
N GLY A 30 -7.79 -4.97 -6.45
CA GLY A 30 -8.59 -6.02 -7.10
C GLY A 30 -8.08 -6.46 -8.48
N LEU A 31 -7.00 -5.89 -9.01
CA LEU A 31 -6.28 -6.39 -10.20
C LEU A 31 -5.12 -7.33 -9.87
N GLY A 32 -4.84 -7.49 -8.56
CA GLY A 32 -3.64 -8.14 -8.06
C GLY A 32 -2.48 -7.16 -7.83
N GLY A 33 -2.72 -5.86 -8.03
CA GLY A 33 -1.85 -4.77 -7.61
C GLY A 33 -2.20 -4.30 -6.20
N PHE A 34 -1.24 -3.66 -5.54
CA PHE A 34 -1.39 -3.25 -4.15
C PHE A 34 -0.43 -2.12 -3.75
N ALA A 35 -0.72 -1.53 -2.59
CA ALA A 35 0.13 -0.63 -1.84
C ALA A 35 0.37 -1.25 -0.47
N SER A 36 1.61 -1.25 0.01
CA SER A 36 1.92 -1.76 1.34
C SER A 36 3.15 -1.07 1.92
N GLY A 37 3.20 -1.03 3.24
CA GLY A 37 4.30 -0.42 3.96
C GLY A 37 4.18 -0.66 5.46
N THR A 38 5.11 -0.08 6.21
CA THR A 38 5.04 -0.06 7.68
C THR A 38 4.22 1.12 8.17
N ILE A 39 3.79 1.09 9.44
CA ILE A 39 3.14 2.26 10.07
C ILE A 39 4.08 3.48 10.06
N SER A 40 5.39 3.27 10.26
CA SER A 40 6.38 4.36 10.24
C SER A 40 6.56 5.02 8.87
N GLY A 41 6.17 4.33 7.78
CA GLY A 41 6.48 4.73 6.41
C GLY A 41 7.83 4.21 5.88
N ALA A 42 8.69 3.63 6.74
CA ALA A 42 9.95 3.04 6.31
C ALA A 42 9.74 1.80 5.41
N ILE A 43 10.59 1.67 4.40
CA ILE A 43 10.68 0.47 3.56
C ILE A 43 11.54 -0.55 4.31
N THR A 44 10.94 -1.69 4.69
CA THR A 44 11.65 -2.74 5.46
C THR A 44 11.77 -4.06 4.70
N ARG A 45 11.08 -4.22 3.57
CA ARG A 45 11.10 -5.43 2.72
C ARG A 45 10.82 -5.10 1.25
N ARG A 46 11.22 -5.99 0.34
CA ARG A 46 11.17 -5.72 -1.12
C ARG A 46 9.76 -5.59 -1.68
N TYR A 47 8.74 -5.96 -0.91
CA TYR A 47 7.34 -5.86 -1.33
C TYR A 47 6.66 -4.56 -0.87
N HIS A 48 7.37 -3.67 -0.16
CA HIS A 48 6.82 -2.36 0.19
C HIS A 48 6.88 -1.40 -0.99
N GLY A 49 5.83 -0.58 -1.11
CA GLY A 49 5.63 0.36 -2.19
C GLY A 49 4.26 1.02 -2.08
N LEU A 50 4.17 2.27 -2.54
CA LEU A 50 2.92 2.99 -2.69
C LEU A 50 2.14 2.52 -3.93
N LEU A 51 2.81 2.01 -4.95
CA LEU A 51 2.18 1.38 -6.11
C LEU A 51 2.99 0.19 -6.61
N ILE A 52 2.50 -1.01 -6.31
CA ILE A 52 2.87 -2.26 -6.98
C ILE A 52 1.78 -2.52 -8.02
N ALA A 53 2.04 -2.13 -9.26
CA ALA A 53 1.08 -2.23 -10.35
C ALA A 53 0.98 -3.68 -10.86
N ALA A 54 -0.23 -4.18 -11.05
CA ALA A 54 -0.47 -5.42 -11.79
C ALA A 54 -0.58 -5.09 -13.28
N LEU A 55 0.52 -5.27 -14.00
CA LEU A 55 0.61 -5.00 -15.42
C LEU A 55 0.28 -6.26 -16.24
N PRO A 56 -0.22 -6.10 -17.47
CA PRO A 56 -0.43 -7.22 -18.39
C PRO A 56 0.84 -8.03 -18.63
N ALA A 57 0.66 -9.28 -19.08
CA ALA A 57 1.78 -10.13 -19.50
C ALA A 57 2.62 -9.41 -20.58
N PRO A 58 3.96 -9.52 -20.54
CA PRO A 58 4.75 -10.40 -19.67
C PRO A 58 5.18 -9.77 -18.33
N HIS A 59 4.81 -8.53 -18.03
CA HIS A 59 5.41 -7.76 -16.93
C HIS A 59 4.99 -8.25 -15.53
N GLY A 60 3.72 -8.60 -15.33
CA GLY A 60 3.23 -9.02 -14.02
C GLY A 60 3.27 -7.88 -12.99
N ARG A 61 3.73 -8.17 -11.77
CA ARG A 61 3.72 -7.18 -10.67
C ARG A 61 5.00 -6.36 -10.64
N MET A 62 4.84 -5.06 -10.87
CA MET A 62 5.95 -4.12 -10.94
C MET A 62 5.85 -3.09 -9.82
N VAL A 63 6.93 -2.90 -9.06
CA VAL A 63 7.05 -1.77 -8.14
C VAL A 63 7.24 -0.52 -9.00
N MET A 64 6.24 0.33 -9.07
CA MET A 64 6.29 1.57 -9.86
C MET A 64 6.55 2.78 -8.95
N TRP A 65 5.97 2.80 -7.75
CA TRP A 65 6.20 3.86 -6.78
C TRP A 65 6.61 3.27 -5.44
N SER A 66 7.86 3.49 -5.04
CA SER A 66 8.44 2.87 -3.85
C SER A 66 8.09 3.62 -2.57
N HIS A 67 8.27 4.94 -2.57
CA HIS A 67 8.11 5.75 -1.36
C HIS A 67 7.86 7.22 -1.69
N VAL A 68 7.40 7.98 -0.71
CA VAL A 68 7.36 9.44 -0.74
C VAL A 68 7.89 9.95 0.60
N SER A 69 8.95 10.76 0.58
CA SER A 69 9.41 11.45 1.78
C SER A 69 8.56 12.70 1.96
N GLU A 70 7.97 12.87 3.14
CA GLU A 70 7.08 13.98 3.46
C GLU A 70 7.66 14.93 4.51
N PHE A 71 7.66 16.22 4.20
CA PHE A 71 8.11 17.26 5.12
C PHE A 71 7.07 18.38 5.26
N LEU A 72 6.78 18.77 6.50
CA LEU A 72 6.03 19.98 6.82
C LEU A 72 7.03 21.11 7.08
N ARG A 73 7.03 22.11 6.20
CA ARG A 73 7.87 23.31 6.34
C ARG A 73 7.04 24.46 6.88
N PHE A 74 7.49 25.04 7.99
CA PHE A 74 6.86 26.21 8.60
C PHE A 74 7.67 27.48 8.33
N ALA A 75 7.10 28.65 8.62
CA ALA A 75 7.69 29.94 8.28
C ALA A 75 8.99 30.28 9.04
N ASP A 76 9.30 29.54 10.11
CA ASP A 76 10.46 29.69 10.99
C ASP A 76 11.66 28.81 10.57
N ASP A 77 11.71 28.41 9.30
CA ASP A 77 12.67 27.42 8.75
C ASP A 77 12.66 26.05 9.46
N ASP A 78 11.68 25.80 10.33
CA ASP A 78 11.51 24.50 10.96
C ASP A 78 10.85 23.51 10.01
N VAL A 79 11.38 22.29 10.01
CA VAL A 79 11.03 21.22 9.08
C VAL A 79 10.74 19.96 9.87
N VAL A 80 9.50 19.53 9.82
CA VAL A 80 9.07 18.28 10.45
C VAL A 80 8.94 17.18 9.40
N SER A 81 9.72 16.11 9.53
CA SER A 81 9.59 14.90 8.72
C SER A 81 8.45 14.02 9.24
N LEU A 82 7.52 13.64 8.37
CA LEU A 82 6.44 12.69 8.69
C LEU A 82 6.75 11.25 8.23
N GLY A 83 7.80 11.08 7.44
CA GLY A 83 8.30 9.80 6.99
C GLY A 83 9.37 9.20 7.91
N ALA A 84 9.75 7.97 7.59
CA ALA A 84 10.85 7.26 8.22
C ALA A 84 11.79 6.67 7.16
N GLU A 85 13.09 6.73 7.42
CA GLU A 85 14.13 6.21 6.54
C GLU A 85 15.13 5.38 7.34
N GLU A 86 15.49 4.20 6.83
CA GLU A 86 16.58 3.38 7.36
C GLU A 86 17.67 3.29 6.28
N ARG A 87 18.87 3.81 6.60
CA ARG A 87 20.04 3.78 5.72
C ARG A 87 21.13 2.86 6.26
N ALA A 88 21.98 2.34 5.36
CA ALA A 88 23.09 1.48 5.75
C ALA A 88 24.01 2.18 6.78
N GLY A 89 24.65 1.38 7.62
CA GLY A 89 25.39 1.89 8.79
C GLY A 89 24.52 2.19 10.01
N GLY A 90 23.26 1.74 10.01
CA GLY A 90 22.36 1.84 11.18
C GLY A 90 21.72 3.21 11.39
N GLN A 91 21.70 4.06 10.36
CA GLN A 91 21.04 5.36 10.41
C GLN A 91 19.54 5.18 10.23
N LEU A 92 18.84 4.88 11.33
CA LEU A 92 17.40 4.80 11.40
C LEU A 92 16.81 6.12 11.85
N ASN A 93 16.10 6.81 10.96
CA ASN A 93 15.33 8.01 11.27
C ASN A 93 13.85 7.66 11.40
N LEU A 94 13.34 7.71 12.64
CA LEU A 94 11.93 7.55 12.98
C LEU A 94 11.36 8.82 13.63
N GLY A 95 11.80 10.01 13.20
CA GLY A 95 11.34 11.28 13.77
C GLY A 95 9.82 11.46 13.71
N ALA A 96 9.15 10.87 12.71
CA ALA A 96 7.70 10.85 12.61
C ALA A 96 6.99 10.25 13.83
N ALA A 97 7.64 9.34 14.55
CA ALA A 97 7.11 8.72 15.76
C ALA A 97 6.85 9.73 16.90
N ASP A 98 7.51 10.89 16.88
CA ASP A 98 7.30 11.92 17.90
C ASP A 98 6.01 12.73 17.70
N TYR A 99 5.48 12.66 16.48
CA TYR A 99 4.30 13.41 16.02
C TYR A 99 3.11 12.51 15.70
N LEU A 100 3.32 11.21 15.46
CA LEU A 100 2.22 10.27 15.28
C LEU A 100 1.37 10.23 16.56
N HIS A 101 0.06 10.41 16.43
CA HIS A 101 -0.88 10.27 17.54
C HIS A 101 -1.62 8.93 17.45
N GLU A 102 -2.03 8.56 16.23
CA GLU A 102 -2.80 7.36 15.99
C GLU A 102 -2.52 6.82 14.58
N PHE A 103 -2.41 5.50 14.47
CA PHE A 103 -2.64 4.79 13.22
C PHE A 103 -3.92 3.99 13.33
N ARG A 104 -4.77 3.98 12.31
CA ARG A 104 -5.99 3.17 12.30
C ARG A 104 -6.30 2.62 10.92
N LEU A 105 -7.06 1.54 10.90
CA LEU A 105 -7.72 1.04 9.71
C LEU A 105 -9.19 1.45 9.76
N GLU A 106 -9.59 2.41 8.93
CA GLU A 106 -10.99 2.79 8.75
C GLU A 106 -11.58 1.99 7.60
N ASN A 107 -12.51 1.09 7.91
CA ASN A 107 -13.06 0.10 6.97
C ASN A 107 -11.95 -0.67 6.22
N GLY A 108 -10.80 -0.91 6.87
CA GLY A 108 -9.64 -1.58 6.25
C GLY A 108 -8.70 -0.67 5.45
N LEU A 109 -8.93 0.64 5.41
CA LEU A 109 -8.04 1.62 4.77
C LEU A 109 -7.13 2.29 5.80
N PRO A 110 -5.83 2.43 5.52
CA PRO A 110 -4.87 2.99 6.46
C PRO A 110 -5.00 4.51 6.57
N VAL A 111 -5.10 4.96 7.82
CA VAL A 111 -5.20 6.36 8.20
C VAL A 111 -4.20 6.64 9.32
N TRP A 112 -3.46 7.74 9.20
CA TRP A 112 -2.57 8.25 10.23
C TRP A 112 -3.09 9.61 10.68
N THR A 113 -3.03 9.86 11.97
CA THR A 113 -3.25 11.19 12.53
C THR A 113 -1.98 11.64 13.24
N TYR A 114 -1.44 12.77 12.81
CA TYR A 114 -0.24 13.40 13.35
C TYR A 114 -0.61 14.68 14.09
N HIS A 115 -0.04 14.85 15.29
CA HIS A 115 -0.13 16.07 16.07
C HIS A 115 1.24 16.76 16.00
N VAL A 116 1.30 17.85 15.24
CA VAL A 116 2.51 18.64 15.01
C VAL A 116 2.25 20.06 15.52
N ARG A 117 2.70 20.34 16.75
CA ARG A 117 2.41 21.62 17.43
C ARG A 117 0.90 21.82 17.60
N ASP A 118 0.31 22.88 17.05
CA ASP A 118 -1.13 23.13 17.01
C ASP A 118 -1.84 22.48 15.81
N LEU A 119 -1.10 21.83 14.90
CA LEU A 119 -1.62 21.19 13.70
C LEU A 119 -2.03 19.74 13.97
N VAL A 120 -3.25 19.38 13.60
CA VAL A 120 -3.70 17.99 13.47
C VAL A 120 -3.79 17.66 11.98
N LEU A 121 -2.87 16.82 11.50
CA LEU A 121 -2.79 16.39 10.11
C LEU A 121 -3.20 14.93 9.99
N GLU A 122 -4.20 14.65 9.16
CA GLU A 122 -4.56 13.31 8.75
C GLU A 122 -3.85 12.94 7.44
N LYS A 123 -3.30 11.74 7.35
CA LYS A 123 -2.82 11.12 6.11
C LYS A 123 -3.65 9.88 5.81
N ARG A 124 -4.06 9.70 4.57
CA ARG A 124 -4.75 8.50 4.07
C ARG A 124 -4.02 7.95 2.85
N VAL A 125 -4.01 6.62 2.74
CA VAL A 125 -3.61 5.94 1.50
C VAL A 125 -4.77 5.06 1.04
N LEU A 126 -5.18 5.23 -0.21
CA LEU A 126 -6.13 4.31 -0.85
C LEU A 126 -5.72 4.00 -2.28
N MET A 127 -6.19 2.86 -2.78
CA MET A 127 -6.10 2.51 -4.20
C MET A 127 -7.50 2.47 -4.79
N LEU A 128 -7.64 2.97 -6.01
CA LEU A 128 -8.91 2.88 -6.73
C LEU A 128 -9.17 1.43 -7.15
N HIS A 129 -10.39 0.94 -6.92
CA HIS A 129 -10.78 -0.40 -7.31
C HIS A 129 -10.71 -0.56 -8.84
N LEU A 130 -10.09 -1.65 -9.29
CA LEU A 130 -9.83 -2.00 -10.69
C LEU A 130 -8.96 -0.99 -11.46
N GLN A 131 -8.12 -0.23 -10.77
CA GLN A 131 -7.13 0.66 -11.40
C GLN A 131 -5.77 0.54 -10.72
N ASN A 132 -4.70 0.62 -11.49
CA ASN A 132 -3.35 0.78 -10.94
C ASN A 132 -3.11 2.24 -10.55
N THR A 133 -3.95 2.77 -9.66
CA THR A 133 -3.97 4.17 -9.19
C THR A 133 -3.99 4.20 -7.67
N VAL A 134 -3.04 4.94 -7.07
CA VAL A 134 -2.96 5.21 -5.63
C VAL A 134 -3.13 6.70 -5.37
N HIS A 135 -3.91 7.04 -4.34
CA HIS A 135 -4.05 8.39 -3.81
C HIS A 135 -3.41 8.43 -2.42
N VAL A 136 -2.47 9.35 -2.21
CA VAL A 136 -1.97 9.70 -0.88
C VAL A 136 -2.50 11.09 -0.54
N ILE A 137 -3.39 11.15 0.45
CA ILE A 137 -4.19 12.32 0.78
C ILE A 137 -3.75 12.83 2.15
N TYR A 138 -3.56 14.14 2.26
CA TYR A 138 -3.23 14.86 3.49
C TYR A 138 -4.35 15.86 3.78
N ARG A 139 -4.92 15.83 4.97
CA ARG A 139 -5.99 16.73 5.39
C ARG A 139 -5.65 17.39 6.72
N ILE A 140 -5.68 18.72 6.76
CA ILE A 140 -5.61 19.48 8.01
C ILE A 140 -6.99 19.38 8.66
N LEU A 141 -7.05 18.76 9.83
CA LEU A 141 -8.27 18.67 10.65
C LEU A 141 -8.37 19.89 11.55
N GLU A 142 -7.25 20.29 12.17
CA GLU A 142 -7.15 21.41 13.10
C GLU A 142 -5.79 22.09 12.94
N GLY A 143 -5.69 23.37 13.33
CA GLY A 143 -4.44 24.11 13.38
C GLY A 143 -4.49 25.47 12.69
N VAL A 144 -3.90 26.46 13.36
CA VAL A 144 -3.86 27.85 12.87
C VAL A 144 -2.59 28.08 12.07
N LYS A 145 -1.45 27.57 12.55
CA LYS A 145 -0.17 27.66 11.83
C LYS A 145 -0.06 26.55 10.79
N ARG A 146 -0.32 26.90 9.54
CA ARG A 146 -0.33 25.93 8.44
C ARG A 146 1.05 25.83 7.78
N PRO A 147 1.50 24.63 7.40
CA PRO A 147 2.79 24.44 6.76
C PRO A 147 2.68 24.53 5.23
N ARG A 148 3.84 24.57 4.57
CA ARG A 148 4.01 24.07 3.21
C ARG A 148 4.36 22.60 3.27
N LEU A 149 3.60 21.77 2.57
CA LEU A 149 3.87 20.33 2.46
C LEU A 149 4.84 20.09 1.29
N GLU A 150 6.00 19.51 1.59
CA GLU A 150 6.92 18.98 0.60
C GLU A 150 6.71 17.48 0.42
N LEU A 151 6.55 17.04 -0.82
CA LEU A 151 6.40 15.62 -1.18
C LEU A 151 7.48 15.23 -2.18
N ARG A 152 8.42 14.40 -1.73
CA ARG A 152 9.50 13.88 -2.57
C ARG A 152 9.25 12.42 -2.94
N PRO A 153 8.71 12.12 -4.13
CA PRO A 153 8.52 10.74 -4.53
C PRO A 153 9.86 10.09 -4.91
N ALA A 154 9.96 8.78 -4.65
CA ALA A 154 11.13 7.96 -4.93
C ALA A 154 10.71 6.66 -5.63
N PHE A 155 11.49 6.26 -6.62
CA PHE A 155 11.16 5.22 -7.59
C PHE A 155 12.28 4.20 -7.74
N PHE A 156 11.86 2.96 -7.92
CA PHE A 156 12.68 1.88 -8.46
C PHE A 156 11.77 0.91 -9.20
N PHE A 157 11.67 1.11 -10.53
CA PHE A 157 10.92 0.25 -11.44
C PHE A 157 11.60 -1.10 -11.53
N ARG A 158 10.99 -2.10 -10.90
CA ARG A 158 11.47 -3.47 -10.90
C ARG A 158 10.34 -4.45 -10.72
N HIS A 159 10.57 -5.69 -11.12
CA HIS A 159 9.68 -6.75 -10.72
C HIS A 159 9.71 -6.87 -9.19
N TYR A 160 8.54 -7.08 -8.57
CA TYR A 160 8.43 -7.06 -7.11
C TYR A 160 9.23 -8.19 -6.42
N GLU A 161 9.52 -9.28 -7.13
CA GLU A 161 10.38 -10.39 -6.67
C GLU A 161 11.87 -10.21 -7.00
N SER A 162 12.24 -9.20 -7.80
CA SER A 162 13.66 -8.92 -8.09
C SER A 162 14.42 -8.54 -6.81
N PRO A 163 15.70 -8.90 -6.71
CA PRO A 163 16.61 -8.37 -5.70
C PRO A 163 16.60 -6.83 -5.65
N VAL A 164 16.74 -6.28 -4.44
CA VAL A 164 16.69 -4.82 -4.23
C VAL A 164 18.00 -4.10 -4.56
N ASN A 165 19.08 -4.86 -4.75
CA ASN A 165 20.41 -4.36 -5.09
C ASN A 165 20.67 -4.35 -6.60
N GLU A 166 19.70 -4.73 -7.43
CA GLU A 166 19.78 -4.50 -8.87
C GLU A 166 19.95 -3.00 -9.11
N GLY A 167 20.87 -2.63 -9.99
CA GLY A 167 21.09 -1.23 -10.33
C GLY A 167 19.81 -0.59 -10.88
N LEU A 168 19.68 0.73 -10.71
CA LEU A 168 18.56 1.46 -11.31
C LEU A 168 18.54 1.18 -12.83
N PRO A 169 17.40 0.80 -13.42
CA PRO A 169 17.29 0.68 -14.87
C PRO A 169 17.66 2.03 -15.50
N ALA A 170 18.25 1.98 -16.70
CA ALA A 170 18.72 3.11 -17.53
C ALA A 170 17.94 4.43 -17.30
N PRO A 171 18.59 5.60 -17.43
CA PRO A 171 18.16 6.84 -16.79
C PRO A 171 16.67 7.11 -16.97
N TYR A 172 15.96 7.24 -15.84
CA TYR A 172 14.56 7.64 -15.86
C TYR A 172 14.38 8.96 -16.61
N ARG A 173 13.35 9.02 -17.44
CA ARG A 173 12.92 10.24 -18.09
C ARG A 173 11.72 10.81 -17.33
N LEU A 174 11.88 12.06 -16.88
CA LEU A 174 10.78 12.91 -16.43
C LEU A 174 10.26 13.73 -17.62
N SER A 175 8.97 13.62 -17.91
CA SER A 175 8.24 14.55 -18.79
C SER A 175 7.26 15.35 -17.95
N ALA A 176 7.18 16.66 -18.16
CA ALA A 176 6.26 17.55 -17.46
C ALA A 176 5.49 18.39 -18.48
N ILE A 177 4.17 18.25 -18.50
CA ILE A 177 3.26 19.00 -19.38
C ILE A 177 2.14 19.54 -18.50
N GLU A 178 2.09 20.86 -18.32
CA GLU A 178 1.16 21.50 -17.38
C GLU A 178 1.30 20.96 -15.94
N ASP A 179 0.24 20.35 -15.39
CA ASP A 179 0.18 19.72 -14.06
C ASP A 179 0.47 18.20 -14.09
N ARG A 180 0.89 17.68 -15.25
CA ARG A 180 1.06 16.24 -15.51
C ARG A 180 2.53 15.88 -15.57
N TYR A 181 2.94 14.97 -14.69
CA TYR A 181 4.32 14.50 -14.60
C TYR A 181 4.36 13.01 -14.94
N GLU A 182 5.19 12.63 -15.90
CA GLU A 182 5.37 11.24 -16.30
C GLU A 182 6.81 10.79 -16.04
N ILE A 183 6.95 9.69 -15.32
CA ILE A 183 8.22 9.00 -15.07
C ILE A 183 8.23 7.74 -15.92
N SER A 184 9.22 7.63 -16.80
CA SER A 184 9.39 6.44 -17.65
C SER A 184 10.80 5.89 -17.50
N ALA A 185 10.94 4.58 -17.60
CA ALA A 185 12.23 3.92 -17.78
C ALA A 185 12.33 3.56 -19.27
N PRO A 186 13.03 4.35 -20.10
CA PRO A 186 13.19 4.05 -21.52
C PRO A 186 13.69 2.61 -21.72
N ASP A 187 13.28 1.98 -22.82
CA ASP A 187 13.70 0.62 -23.22
C ASP A 187 13.26 -0.53 -22.30
N SER A 188 12.54 -0.25 -21.21
CA SER A 188 12.01 -1.28 -20.30
C SER A 188 10.74 -1.97 -20.79
N GLY A 189 10.04 -1.38 -21.77
CA GLY A 189 8.69 -1.80 -22.20
C GLY A 189 7.59 -1.51 -21.18
N LEU A 190 7.92 -0.90 -20.03
CA LEU A 190 6.95 -0.57 -18.99
C LEU A 190 6.12 0.67 -19.35
N PRO A 191 4.84 0.74 -18.94
CA PRO A 191 4.08 1.97 -19.02
C PRO A 191 4.70 3.05 -18.13
N PRO A 192 4.53 4.34 -18.46
CA PRO A 192 4.97 5.42 -17.59
C PRO A 192 4.18 5.40 -16.27
N LEU A 193 4.83 5.78 -15.18
CA LEU A 193 4.16 6.20 -13.96
C LEU A 193 3.76 7.67 -14.12
N ARG A 194 2.47 7.92 -14.07
CA ARG A 194 1.86 9.25 -14.14
C ARG A 194 1.60 9.76 -12.74
N ILE A 195 2.05 10.97 -12.48
CA ILE A 195 1.97 11.61 -11.17
C ILE A 195 1.38 13.00 -11.35
N LYS A 196 0.44 13.34 -10.47
CA LYS A 196 -0.08 14.70 -10.36
C LYS A 196 -0.40 15.03 -8.92
N LEU A 197 -0.43 16.32 -8.60
CA LEU A 197 -1.15 16.78 -7.43
C LEU A 197 -2.60 17.05 -7.82
N ALA A 198 -3.52 16.74 -6.91
CA ALA A 198 -4.93 17.03 -7.14
C ALA A 198 -5.21 18.52 -6.98
N ASN A 199 -6.21 19.00 -7.73
CA ASN A 199 -6.91 20.29 -7.56
C ASN A 199 -6.10 21.58 -7.78
N ASP A 200 -4.78 21.54 -8.02
CA ASP A 200 -3.96 22.75 -8.14
C ASP A 200 -2.79 22.64 -9.12
N ARG A 201 -2.30 23.80 -9.58
CA ARG A 201 -0.98 23.93 -10.22
C ARG A 201 0.11 23.76 -9.15
N ALA A 202 0.61 22.54 -9.05
CA ALA A 202 1.75 22.22 -8.21
C ALA A 202 3.02 22.94 -8.66
N GLN A 203 3.84 23.36 -7.69
CA GLN A 203 5.23 23.68 -7.97
C GLN A 203 6.06 22.40 -7.84
N PHE A 204 6.60 21.93 -8.95
CA PHE A 204 7.56 20.84 -8.96
C PHE A 204 8.97 21.39 -9.15
N THR A 205 9.85 21.10 -8.20
CA THR A 205 11.27 21.46 -8.29
C THR A 205 12.04 20.26 -8.82
N VAL A 206 12.65 20.41 -10.00
CA VAL A 206 13.55 19.39 -10.56
C VAL A 206 14.86 19.44 -9.80
N LEU A 207 15.08 18.43 -8.96
CA LEU A 207 16.30 18.26 -8.19
C LEU A 207 16.59 16.77 -8.08
N PRO A 208 17.12 16.13 -9.14
CA PRO A 208 17.30 14.70 -9.16
C PRO A 208 18.29 14.26 -8.09
N GLN A 209 17.98 13.17 -7.39
CA GLN A 209 18.88 12.55 -6.43
C GLN A 209 18.75 11.02 -6.45
N ILE A 210 19.83 10.35 -6.07
CA ILE A 210 19.80 8.93 -5.73
C ILE A 210 19.79 8.83 -4.21
N ILE A 211 18.75 8.21 -3.67
CA ILE A 211 18.67 7.84 -2.26
C ILE A 211 19.41 6.51 -2.14
N HIS A 212 20.66 6.60 -1.68
CA HIS A 212 21.54 5.46 -1.54
C HIS A 212 21.24 4.64 -0.29
N GLN A 213 21.62 3.36 -0.34
CA GLN A 213 21.73 2.51 0.83
C GLN A 213 20.43 2.36 1.62
N VAL A 214 19.28 2.27 0.93
CA VAL A 214 18.00 1.94 1.56
C VAL A 214 18.07 0.50 2.09
N VAL A 215 17.87 0.34 3.40
CA VAL A 215 17.99 -0.97 4.07
C VAL A 215 16.64 -1.66 4.15
N TYR A 216 16.58 -2.86 3.59
CA TYR A 216 15.45 -3.76 3.64
C TYR A 216 15.69 -4.80 4.75
N ARG A 217 15.48 -4.40 6.01
CA ARG A 217 15.86 -5.19 7.19
C ARG A 217 15.28 -6.61 7.24
N ILE A 218 14.08 -6.83 6.69
CA ILE A 218 13.49 -8.18 6.60
C ILE A 218 14.30 -9.04 5.62
N GLU A 219 14.75 -8.48 4.51
CA GLU A 219 15.62 -9.19 3.56
C GLU A 219 16.99 -9.46 4.17
N GLN A 220 17.53 -8.50 4.94
CA GLN A 220 18.77 -8.68 5.70
C GLN A 220 18.66 -9.84 6.69
N SER A 221 17.58 -9.88 7.47
CA SER A 221 17.34 -10.95 8.46
C SER A 221 17.20 -12.33 7.81
N ARG A 222 16.84 -12.38 6.53
CA ARG A 222 16.71 -13.60 5.72
C ARG A 222 17.97 -13.93 4.90
N GLY A 223 19.02 -13.10 4.95
CA GLY A 223 20.24 -13.29 4.19
C GLY A 223 20.11 -13.00 2.69
N TYR A 224 19.07 -12.29 2.25
CA TYR A 224 18.92 -11.84 0.86
C TYR A 224 19.64 -10.51 0.63
N ALA A 225 19.77 -10.10 -0.63
CA ALA A 225 20.19 -8.74 -0.96
C ALA A 225 19.24 -7.74 -0.27
N TYR A 226 19.81 -6.81 0.51
CA TYR A 226 19.06 -5.98 1.44
C TYR A 226 19.40 -4.50 1.39
N GLU A 227 20.38 -4.10 0.57
CA GLU A 227 20.68 -2.68 0.32
C GLU A 227 20.32 -2.35 -1.12
N GLY A 228 19.56 -1.27 -1.30
CA GLY A 228 19.13 -0.81 -2.62
C GLY A 228 19.26 0.70 -2.78
N ASN A 229 19.05 1.15 -4.02
CA ASN A 229 18.99 2.58 -4.34
C ASN A 229 17.59 2.93 -4.83
N LEU A 230 17.12 4.13 -4.50
CA LEU A 230 15.93 4.73 -5.12
C LEU A 230 16.34 5.97 -5.88
N TRP A 231 15.65 6.25 -6.98
CA TRP A 231 15.82 7.50 -7.72
C TRP A 231 14.65 8.44 -7.44
N SER A 232 14.93 9.71 -7.24
CA SER A 232 13.92 10.75 -7.09
C SER A 232 14.19 11.89 -8.08
N PRO A 233 13.21 12.33 -8.89
CA PRO A 233 13.38 13.42 -9.85
C PRO A 233 13.44 14.81 -9.21
N GLY A 234 12.98 14.93 -7.96
CA GLY A 234 12.64 16.21 -7.36
C GLY A 234 11.48 16.07 -6.39
N PHE A 235 10.85 17.19 -6.06
CA PHE A 235 9.79 17.24 -5.06
C PHE A 235 8.71 18.25 -5.45
N PHE A 236 7.51 18.01 -4.93
CA PHE A 236 6.37 18.89 -5.02
C PHE A 236 6.28 19.77 -3.78
N TYR A 237 5.88 21.03 -3.97
CA TYR A 237 5.41 21.89 -2.89
C TYR A 237 3.91 22.14 -2.99
N VAL A 238 3.22 21.96 -1.87
CA VAL A 238 1.84 22.36 -1.69
C VAL A 238 1.77 23.36 -0.55
N ASP A 239 1.37 24.58 -0.87
CA ASP A 239 1.11 25.59 0.14
C ASP A 239 -0.23 25.29 0.82
N MET A 240 -0.22 24.95 2.12
CA MET A 240 -1.45 24.61 2.85
C MET A 240 -2.08 25.80 3.57
N GLN A 241 -1.61 27.05 3.41
CA GLN A 241 -2.18 28.21 4.10
C GLN A 241 -3.69 28.37 3.84
N GLU A 242 -4.11 28.28 2.58
CA GLU A 242 -5.50 28.55 2.16
C GLU A 242 -6.29 27.27 1.84
N ARG A 243 -5.72 26.09 2.09
CA ARG A 243 -6.36 24.81 1.78
C ARG A 243 -6.26 23.82 2.92
N ASN A 244 -7.30 23.01 3.08
CA ASN A 244 -7.33 21.97 4.11
C ASN A 244 -6.89 20.62 3.58
N MET A 245 -6.69 20.46 2.27
CA MET A 245 -6.36 19.18 1.67
C MET A 245 -5.26 19.33 0.61
N ALA A 246 -4.37 18.35 0.58
CA ALA A 246 -3.42 18.11 -0.50
C ALA A 246 -3.47 16.62 -0.86
N ALA A 247 -3.36 16.27 -2.14
CA ALA A 247 -3.23 14.87 -2.53
C ALA A 247 -2.25 14.71 -3.66
N ILE A 248 -1.41 13.68 -3.58
CA ILE A 248 -0.57 13.22 -4.68
C ILE A 248 -1.15 11.92 -5.21
N ILE A 249 -1.34 11.88 -6.52
CA ILE A 249 -1.92 10.75 -7.25
C ILE A 249 -0.80 10.13 -8.07
N GLY A 250 -0.65 8.81 -8.00
CA GLY A 250 0.27 8.04 -8.82
C GLY A 250 -0.48 6.92 -9.54
N SER A 251 -0.28 6.78 -10.85
CA SER A 251 -1.03 5.83 -11.64
C SER A 251 -0.29 5.34 -12.88
N THR A 252 -0.58 4.13 -13.35
CA THR A 252 -0.18 3.67 -14.70
C THR A 252 -1.32 3.77 -15.71
N GLU A 253 -2.50 4.24 -15.30
CA GLU A 253 -3.66 4.46 -16.17
C GLU A 253 -3.48 5.68 -17.07
N GLU A 254 -4.27 5.81 -18.12
CA GLU A 254 -4.29 6.99 -18.98
C GLU A 254 -4.82 8.25 -18.25
N TRP A 255 -4.36 9.44 -18.64
CA TRP A 255 -4.79 10.71 -18.01
C TRP A 255 -6.31 10.92 -18.02
N GLY A 256 -7.00 10.41 -19.06
CA GLY A 256 -8.45 10.45 -19.13
C GLY A 256 -9.13 9.71 -17.98
N ILE A 257 -8.54 8.62 -17.49
CA ILE A 257 -9.00 7.84 -16.34
C ILE A 257 -8.59 8.51 -15.02
N ILE A 258 -7.33 8.93 -14.92
CA ILE A 258 -6.77 9.58 -13.72
C ILE A 258 -7.59 10.82 -13.32
N ASN A 259 -8.08 11.58 -14.31
CA ASN A 259 -8.79 12.83 -14.06
C ASN A 259 -10.29 12.65 -13.72
N VAL A 260 -10.83 11.42 -13.74
CA VAL A 260 -12.26 11.18 -13.47
C VAL A 260 -12.60 11.41 -12.00
N LEU A 261 -11.80 10.87 -11.09
CA LEU A 261 -12.05 10.92 -9.66
C LEU A 261 -11.04 11.80 -8.95
N VAL A 262 -11.48 13.00 -8.55
CA VAL A 262 -10.75 13.83 -7.59
C VAL A 262 -10.69 13.14 -6.21
N PRO A 263 -9.74 13.50 -5.32
CA PRO A 263 -9.51 12.76 -4.07
C PRO A 263 -10.75 12.55 -3.19
N ASP A 264 -11.59 13.56 -2.99
CA ASP A 264 -12.81 13.43 -2.17
C ASP A 264 -13.81 12.45 -2.80
N ALA A 265 -13.97 12.50 -4.13
CA ALA A 265 -14.84 11.57 -4.86
C ALA A 265 -14.28 10.14 -4.86
N ALA A 266 -12.95 10.00 -4.90
CA ALA A 266 -12.27 8.71 -4.79
C ALA A 266 -12.49 8.06 -3.40
N VAL A 267 -12.42 8.85 -2.32
CA VAL A 267 -12.72 8.38 -0.96
C VAL A 267 -14.19 7.96 -0.87
N ALA A 268 -15.11 8.81 -1.29
CA ALA A 268 -16.55 8.51 -1.26
C ALA A 268 -16.90 7.25 -2.07
N ALA A 269 -16.33 7.07 -3.27
CA ALA A 269 -16.56 5.89 -4.09
C ALA A 269 -16.06 4.59 -3.41
N GLU A 270 -14.91 4.64 -2.75
CA GLU A 270 -14.37 3.48 -2.02
C GLU A 270 -15.17 3.20 -0.74
N GLU A 271 -15.64 4.23 -0.05
CA GLU A 271 -16.55 4.10 1.10
C GLU A 271 -17.88 3.47 0.70
N GLU A 272 -18.48 3.91 -0.41
CA GLU A 272 -19.70 3.33 -0.96
C GLU A 272 -19.50 1.86 -1.35
N ARG A 273 -18.39 1.53 -2.02
CA ARG A 273 -18.03 0.14 -2.38
C ARG A 273 -17.95 -0.74 -1.13
N ARG A 274 -17.28 -0.26 -0.08
CA ARG A 274 -17.11 -0.98 1.19
C ARG A 274 -18.42 -1.12 1.96
N ALA A 275 -19.27 -0.09 1.97
CA ALA A 275 -20.61 -0.16 2.55
C ALA A 275 -21.44 -1.26 1.86
N LYS A 276 -21.41 -1.31 0.53
CA LYS A 276 -22.08 -2.35 -0.25
C LYS A 276 -21.58 -3.76 0.08
N MET A 277 -20.28 -3.96 0.29
CA MET A 277 -19.75 -5.26 0.73
C MET A 277 -20.34 -5.72 2.06
N LEU A 278 -20.48 -4.80 3.03
CA LEU A 278 -21.08 -5.13 4.32
C LEU A 278 -22.58 -5.42 4.16
N ASP A 279 -23.28 -4.69 3.29
CA ASP A 279 -24.70 -4.96 3.01
C ASP A 279 -24.91 -6.33 2.35
N ASP A 280 -24.00 -6.75 1.48
CA ASP A 280 -24.00 -8.07 0.82
C ASP A 280 -23.54 -9.21 1.76
N ALA A 281 -22.92 -8.89 2.89
CA ALA A 281 -22.44 -9.86 3.87
C ALA A 281 -23.57 -10.40 4.78
N LEU A 282 -23.29 -11.54 5.43
CA LEU A 282 -24.16 -12.11 6.48
C LEU A 282 -24.39 -11.07 7.59
N PRO A 283 -25.59 -11.00 8.23
CA PRO A 283 -25.89 -10.01 9.27
C PRO A 283 -24.84 -9.94 10.41
N GLU A 284 -24.33 -11.10 10.84
CA GLU A 284 -23.26 -11.21 11.85
C GLU A 284 -21.92 -10.58 11.39
N ALA A 285 -21.69 -10.53 10.07
CA ALA A 285 -20.46 -10.06 9.45
C ALA A 285 -20.49 -8.55 9.11
N ARG A 286 -21.55 -7.83 9.48
CA ARG A 286 -21.72 -6.41 9.11
C ARG A 286 -21.12 -5.42 10.11
N ARG A 287 -20.63 -5.89 11.27
CA ARG A 287 -20.11 -5.04 12.35
C ARG A 287 -18.91 -5.66 13.05
N GLY A 288 -18.11 -4.79 13.69
CA GLY A 288 -17.00 -5.20 14.55
C GLY A 288 -15.94 -6.03 13.82
N PHE A 289 -15.31 -6.95 14.54
CA PHE A 289 -14.24 -7.79 13.99
C PHE A 289 -14.67 -8.63 12.75
N PRO A 290 -15.87 -9.24 12.70
CA PRO A 290 -16.35 -9.91 11.49
C PRO A 290 -16.40 -9.01 10.23
N ALA A 291 -16.71 -7.72 10.37
CA ALA A 291 -16.67 -6.78 9.24
C ALA A 291 -15.24 -6.55 8.73
N GLU A 292 -14.25 -6.52 9.63
CA GLU A 292 -12.83 -6.46 9.23
C GLU A 292 -12.44 -7.67 8.38
N LEU A 293 -12.98 -8.86 8.69
CA LEU A 293 -12.71 -10.07 7.91
C LEU A 293 -13.34 -10.01 6.52
N VAL A 294 -14.49 -9.34 6.35
CA VAL A 294 -15.08 -9.11 5.02
C VAL A 294 -14.12 -8.28 4.16
N PHE A 295 -13.60 -7.18 4.71
CA PHE A 295 -12.64 -6.33 4.01
C PHE A 295 -11.30 -7.04 3.75
N ALA A 296 -10.80 -7.81 4.70
CA ALA A 296 -9.60 -8.61 4.51
C ALA A 296 -9.79 -9.69 3.42
N GLY A 297 -10.98 -10.30 3.36
CA GLY A 297 -11.34 -11.27 2.32
C GLY A 297 -11.36 -10.68 0.91
N ASP A 298 -11.85 -9.45 0.75
CA ASP A 298 -11.87 -8.72 -0.53
C ASP A 298 -10.47 -8.57 -1.14
N GLN A 299 -9.44 -8.44 -0.31
CA GLN A 299 -8.05 -8.29 -0.75
C GLN A 299 -7.51 -9.50 -1.54
N PHE A 300 -8.14 -10.67 -1.38
CA PHE A 300 -7.78 -11.89 -2.10
C PHE A 300 -8.61 -12.12 -3.37
N ILE A 301 -9.55 -11.23 -3.69
CA ILE A 301 -10.38 -11.32 -4.89
C ILE A 301 -9.69 -10.55 -6.01
N ILE A 302 -9.25 -11.27 -7.04
CA ILE A 302 -8.51 -10.69 -8.16
C ILE A 302 -9.30 -10.88 -9.46
N THR A 303 -9.44 -9.78 -10.21
CA THR A 303 -9.91 -9.72 -11.59
C THR A 303 -8.71 -9.34 -12.47
N PRO A 304 -7.97 -10.31 -13.04
CA PRO A 304 -6.71 -10.03 -13.72
C PRO A 304 -6.87 -9.15 -14.97
N ALA A 305 -6.03 -8.12 -15.09
CA ALA A 305 -5.85 -7.36 -16.32
C ALA A 305 -5.13 -8.27 -17.36
N GLY A 306 -5.83 -8.64 -18.44
CA GLY A 306 -5.30 -9.55 -19.46
C GLY A 306 -6.32 -10.52 -20.03
N ARG A 307 -7.55 -10.51 -19.52
CA ARG A 307 -8.65 -11.34 -20.02
C ARG A 307 -9.85 -10.54 -20.48
N ALA A 308 -9.66 -9.39 -21.13
CA ALA A 308 -10.79 -8.68 -21.73
C ALA A 308 -11.56 -9.58 -22.71
N GLU A 309 -10.89 -10.42 -23.50
CA GLU A 309 -11.55 -11.40 -24.38
C GLU A 309 -12.19 -12.58 -23.64
N GLU A 310 -11.55 -13.14 -22.60
CA GLU A 310 -12.13 -14.24 -21.81
C GLU A 310 -13.30 -13.75 -20.94
N ALA A 311 -13.21 -12.52 -20.44
CA ALA A 311 -14.28 -11.83 -19.74
C ALA A 311 -15.44 -11.48 -20.68
N ALA A 312 -15.15 -10.99 -21.88
CA ALA A 312 -16.15 -10.74 -22.91
C ALA A 312 -16.80 -12.04 -23.42
N ARG A 313 -16.04 -13.15 -23.58
CA ARG A 313 -16.58 -14.47 -23.94
C ARG A 313 -17.43 -15.07 -22.82
N ALA A 314 -17.00 -14.97 -21.56
CA ALA A 314 -17.80 -15.40 -20.41
C ALA A 314 -19.10 -14.59 -20.34
N HIS A 315 -19.02 -13.26 -20.46
CA HIS A 315 -20.19 -12.38 -20.44
C HIS A 315 -21.16 -12.64 -21.62
N ALA A 316 -20.63 -12.87 -22.83
CA ALA A 316 -21.42 -13.23 -24.01
C ALA A 316 -22.06 -14.63 -23.92
N ALA A 317 -21.50 -15.53 -23.10
CA ALA A 317 -22.05 -16.85 -22.80
C ALA A 317 -23.00 -16.87 -21.58
N GLY A 318 -23.20 -15.73 -20.91
CA GLY A 318 -24.01 -15.63 -19.68
C GLY A 318 -23.29 -16.07 -18.39
N ASP A 319 -21.99 -16.31 -18.45
CA ASP A 319 -21.14 -16.69 -17.31
C ASP A 319 -20.42 -15.47 -16.70
N GLU A 320 -20.29 -15.41 -15.37
CA GLU A 320 -19.38 -14.47 -14.73
C GLU A 320 -17.91 -14.88 -14.95
N VAL A 321 -17.04 -13.90 -15.19
CA VAL A 321 -15.57 -14.10 -15.23
C VAL A 321 -15.15 -14.84 -13.96
N ARG A 322 -14.49 -15.99 -14.12
CA ARG A 322 -14.01 -16.80 -12.98
C ARG A 322 -13.10 -15.95 -12.09
N ARG A 323 -13.65 -15.45 -10.98
CA ARG A 323 -12.90 -14.82 -9.88
C ARG A 323 -11.97 -15.87 -9.31
N PHE A 324 -10.66 -15.63 -9.37
CA PHE A 324 -9.69 -16.55 -8.78
C PHE A 324 -9.67 -16.32 -7.27
N ARG A 325 -10.07 -17.34 -6.51
CA ARG A 325 -9.70 -17.53 -5.11
C ARG A 325 -8.41 -18.36 -5.11
N TRP A 326 -7.40 -17.95 -4.36
CA TRP A 326 -6.18 -18.75 -4.15
C TRP A 326 -6.58 -20.18 -3.77
N ARG A 327 -6.09 -21.17 -4.52
CA ARG A 327 -6.35 -22.59 -4.29
C ARG A 327 -5.03 -23.23 -3.90
N ASP A 328 -4.93 -23.69 -2.65
CA ASP A 328 -3.84 -24.58 -2.23
C ASP A 328 -3.93 -25.89 -3.02
N SER A 329 -2.80 -26.32 -3.55
CA SER A 329 -2.68 -27.43 -4.49
C SER A 329 -2.76 -28.79 -3.81
N HIS A 330 -3.96 -29.31 -3.54
CA HIS A 330 -4.24 -30.74 -3.48
C HIS A 330 -5.65 -31.00 -4.05
N SER A 331 -5.73 -31.75 -5.14
CA SER A 331 -6.94 -32.04 -5.91
C SER A 331 -7.71 -33.26 -5.37
N LEU A 332 -9.06 -33.23 -5.46
CA LEU A 332 -9.98 -34.25 -6.03
C LEU A 332 -11.46 -33.75 -5.95
N PRO A 333 -12.46 -34.37 -6.63
CA PRO A 333 -13.30 -33.70 -7.65
C PRO A 333 -14.69 -33.16 -7.21
N VAL A 334 -15.26 -32.45 -8.18
CA VAL A 334 -16.52 -31.68 -8.27
C VAL A 334 -17.79 -32.47 -7.92
N ALA A 335 -18.55 -31.99 -6.93
CA ALA A 335 -20.03 -31.95 -6.93
C ALA A 335 -20.52 -31.08 -5.75
N LEU A 336 -21.57 -30.27 -5.98
CA LEU A 336 -22.37 -29.49 -5.02
C LEU A 336 -21.70 -28.26 -4.38
N TRP A 337 -21.91 -27.09 -5.00
CA TRP A 337 -21.63 -25.78 -4.40
C TRP A 337 -22.90 -24.91 -4.47
N LYS A 338 -23.65 -24.85 -3.37
CA LYS A 338 -24.45 -23.66 -3.03
C LYS A 338 -23.57 -22.73 -2.18
N ARG A 339 -23.84 -21.43 -2.28
CA ARG A 339 -23.08 -20.34 -1.65
C ARG A 339 -22.95 -20.54 -0.13
N ASP A 340 -21.87 -21.19 0.29
CA ASP A 340 -21.38 -21.17 1.66
C ASP A 340 -19.93 -20.66 1.64
N ILE A 341 -19.74 -19.49 2.26
CA ILE A 341 -18.44 -18.85 2.42
C ILE A 341 -17.67 -19.67 3.46
N PHE A 342 -16.85 -20.62 3.01
CA PHE A 342 -15.79 -21.19 3.83
C PHE A 342 -14.52 -20.33 3.73
N CYS A 343 -14.12 -19.76 4.87
CA CYS A 343 -12.79 -19.19 5.10
C CYS A 343 -11.75 -20.32 5.01
N ALA A 344 -10.71 -20.12 4.19
CA ALA A 344 -9.52 -20.94 4.24
C ALA A 344 -8.70 -20.58 5.50
N PRO A 345 -8.35 -21.54 6.37
CA PRO A 345 -7.52 -21.30 7.53
C PRO A 345 -6.04 -21.38 7.12
N SER A 346 -5.49 -20.32 6.57
CA SER A 346 -4.03 -20.25 6.34
C SER A 346 -3.44 -18.84 6.46
N LEU A 347 -4.11 -17.93 7.17
CA LEU A 347 -3.57 -16.60 7.51
C LEU A 347 -4.03 -16.04 8.88
N ILE A 348 -4.77 -16.82 9.68
CA ILE A 348 -5.22 -16.43 11.03
C ILE A 348 -5.04 -17.63 11.96
N THR A 349 -4.04 -17.61 12.85
CA THR A 349 -3.89 -18.62 13.90
C THR A 349 -4.76 -18.23 15.09
N PHE A 350 -5.85 -18.97 15.33
CA PHE A 350 -6.59 -18.95 16.60
C PHE A 350 -6.02 -20.02 17.53
N ALA A 351 -5.67 -19.63 18.75
CA ALA A 351 -5.38 -20.54 19.84
C ALA A 351 -6.71 -21.09 20.38
N MET A 352 -6.91 -22.41 20.30
CA MET A 352 -7.81 -23.14 21.19
C MET A 352 -6.99 -24.10 22.02
N ASP A 353 -7.38 -24.17 23.30
CA ASP A 353 -6.75 -24.90 24.37
C ASP A 353 -6.73 -26.41 24.13
N SER A 354 -5.75 -27.02 24.77
CA SER A 354 -5.30 -28.39 24.80
C SER A 354 -6.36 -29.50 24.96
N SER A 355 -6.33 -30.50 24.06
CA SER A 355 -6.38 -31.93 24.42
C SER A 355 -6.17 -32.87 23.21
N GLN A 356 -5.06 -33.61 23.24
CA GLN A 356 -4.81 -34.96 22.69
C GLN A 356 -5.34 -35.36 21.29
N THR A 357 -4.43 -35.59 20.33
CA THR A 357 -4.07 -36.94 19.83
C THR A 357 -2.91 -36.89 18.82
N CYS A 358 -1.89 -37.73 19.05
CA CYS A 358 -0.74 -37.94 18.17
C CYS A 358 -1.11 -38.67 16.86
N PHE A 359 -0.62 -38.20 15.71
CA PHE A 359 -0.33 -39.06 14.56
C PHE A 359 1.04 -38.77 13.97
N ARG A 360 1.85 -39.82 13.87
CA ARG A 360 3.23 -39.87 13.40
C ARG A 360 3.24 -39.92 11.87
N MET A 361 3.84 -38.93 11.19
CA MET A 361 4.08 -38.97 9.74
C MET A 361 5.54 -39.25 9.42
N GLU A 362 5.74 -40.25 8.57
CA GLU A 362 7.00 -40.80 8.10
C GLU A 362 7.50 -40.01 6.88
N LYS A 363 8.82 -39.73 6.82
CA LYS A 363 9.46 -38.92 5.76
C LYS A 363 9.40 -39.63 4.40
N ARG A 364 8.88 -38.95 3.37
CA ARG A 364 9.31 -39.13 1.98
C ARG A 364 9.85 -37.81 1.40
N LYS A 365 10.92 -37.96 0.63
CA LYS A 365 11.87 -36.93 0.17
C LYS A 365 11.28 -35.98 -0.88
N GLY A 366 11.70 -34.72 -0.81
CA GLY A 366 11.99 -33.87 -1.97
C GLY A 366 10.94 -32.83 -2.35
N PHE A 367 11.08 -31.62 -1.82
CA PHE A 367 11.03 -30.29 -2.49
C PHE A 367 11.00 -29.23 -1.38
N ILE A 368 12.02 -28.37 -1.32
CA ILE A 368 12.10 -27.27 -0.34
C ILE A 368 11.36 -26.08 -0.95
N ILE A 369 10.20 -25.75 -0.39
CA ILE A 369 9.50 -24.47 -0.60
C ILE A 369 9.67 -23.70 0.72
N PRO A 370 10.15 -22.43 0.72
CA PRO A 370 10.31 -21.70 1.96
C PRO A 370 8.92 -21.33 2.51
N PRO A 371 8.65 -21.52 3.81
CA PRO A 371 7.39 -21.09 4.40
C PRO A 371 7.38 -19.56 4.57
N MET A 372 6.35 -18.90 4.02
CA MET A 372 5.95 -17.56 4.48
C MET A 372 5.34 -17.73 5.88
N GLN A 373 6.15 -17.55 6.92
CA GLN A 373 5.64 -17.41 8.29
C GLN A 373 5.31 -15.94 8.57
N LEU A 374 4.01 -15.64 8.64
CA LEU A 374 3.51 -14.48 9.37
C LEU A 374 3.53 -14.83 10.86
N PHE A 375 4.55 -14.37 11.58
CA PHE A 375 4.59 -14.45 13.03
C PHE A 375 3.86 -13.27 13.64
N GLY A 376 2.66 -13.51 14.17
CA GLY A 376 2.09 -12.68 15.23
C GLY A 376 2.59 -13.21 16.58
N PHE A 377 3.56 -12.53 17.18
CA PHE A 377 3.92 -12.78 18.58
C PHE A 377 3.12 -11.84 19.49
N PHE A 378 2.33 -12.44 20.37
CA PHE A 378 1.82 -11.81 21.58
C PHE A 378 2.89 -11.92 22.67
N THR A 379 3.29 -10.78 23.23
CA THR A 379 3.70 -10.68 24.63
C THR A 379 2.72 -9.74 25.31
N ARG A 380 2.26 -10.15 26.49
CA ARG A 380 1.26 -9.48 27.33
C ARG A 380 1.54 -7.99 27.53
#